data_AF-A0A524JS64-F1
#
_entry.id   AF-A0A524JS64-F1
#
_cell.length_a   1.000
_cell.length_b   1.000
_cell.length_c   1.000
_cell.angle_alpha   90.00
_cell.angle_beta   90.00
_cell.angle_gamma   90.00
#
_symmetry.space_group_name_H-M   'P 1'
#
loop_
_entity.id
_entity.type
_entity.pdbx_description
1 polymer ?
#
loop_
_entity_poly.entity_id
_entity_poly.type
_entity_poly.pdbx_seq_one_letter_code
_entity_poly.pdbx_strand_id
1 'polypeptide(L)'
;MDSQQFADLELKTIISLAGMPVQKDLVNPRKPLEMAKRVRVTFRPLPRNYGNQIVIKFREKLKNKLIEHGVQVLPWDEVAELPDDLLSKVLRTRKVKRNIHAVVDVKRDYSLTRTFLSGIAERMYGYFRRPDMSVMEILRVSGWADDFTARYVQDPFNTQIVTLMPLEPEFADKNTTYDRKIAIGMQNLIATMSEIVMGIAPDKFSLVNMNLSDSIYLNEGMDDFVLNSLIPKIYAPIKPPVLNRFKKGEYDPAESVFPQQLAELGRLIKSTNLYPQGSKFSEKVKRQSHKDVVEKIMEGRTGVSYGFIALAEAPVYEGPITITKAKWDKMEMVESVNDDMVREDKDGRWYVRTLIRGKEIYQQVPDIWITTSRSGSDKTNLDPNSDIVRIGVVKGKLHLETPRGVDLNRKDIRPSFDTYVIIAQALAAALYTPDLIKNGLPILHFHGYPDPKWFGKSEYYSGARNPSLPCGTVEAALLNYSAIYELANTNGTDMKMLCLVESDHGVNVMGIDRDYIINWLTDGVEKGHVKLGGTYLPDLKKSSLILEQQANNEVEQEASSAN
;
A
#
# COMPACT_ATOMS: atom_id res chain seq x y z
N MET A 1 17.25 16.04 -13.59
CA MET A 1 16.51 14.83 -13.18
C MET A 1 16.27 14.07 -14.46
N ASP A 2 16.92 12.92 -14.65
CA ASP A 2 16.65 12.07 -15.80
C ASP A 2 15.15 11.77 -15.84
N SER A 3 14.51 12.02 -16.98
CA SER A 3 13.07 11.79 -17.16
C SER A 3 12.80 10.28 -17.06
N GLN A 4 12.43 9.82 -15.87
CA GLN A 4 11.94 8.46 -15.67
C GLN A 4 10.48 8.45 -16.12
N GLN A 5 10.27 8.29 -17.43
CA GLN A 5 8.94 8.00 -17.97
C GLN A 5 8.41 6.72 -17.32
N PHE A 6 7.12 6.74 -17.03
CA PHE A 6 6.38 5.68 -16.35
C PHE A 6 4.98 5.64 -16.97
N ALA A 7 4.59 4.53 -17.61
CA ALA A 7 3.65 4.60 -18.73
C ALA A 7 4.19 5.53 -19.83
N ASP A 8 3.36 6.43 -20.37
CA ASP A 8 3.74 7.44 -21.37
C ASP A 8 4.00 8.85 -20.81
N LEU A 9 3.85 9.02 -19.49
CA LEU A 9 4.04 10.29 -18.79
C LEU A 9 5.24 10.22 -17.83
N GLU A 10 5.77 11.37 -17.42
CA GLU A 10 6.74 11.41 -16.33
C GLU A 10 6.08 11.07 -14.98
N LEU A 11 6.83 10.45 -14.07
CA LEU A 11 6.38 10.15 -12.70
C LEU A 11 5.79 11.39 -12.00
N LYS A 12 6.47 12.53 -12.11
CA LYS A 12 6.04 13.80 -11.49
C LYS A 12 4.68 14.26 -12.02
N THR A 13 4.42 13.98 -13.29
CA THR A 13 3.20 14.38 -13.99
C THR A 13 2.03 13.55 -13.52
N ILE A 14 2.18 12.22 -13.43
CA ILE A 14 1.17 11.34 -12.85
C ILE A 14 0.87 11.73 -11.39
N ILE A 15 1.90 12.03 -10.60
CA ILE A 15 1.76 12.48 -9.20
C ILE A 15 0.92 13.76 -9.11
N SER A 16 1.21 14.76 -9.95
CA SER A 16 0.47 16.02 -9.97
C SER A 16 -0.97 15.82 -10.44
N LEU A 17 -1.20 15.02 -11.49
CA LEU A 17 -2.54 14.73 -11.99
C LEU A 17 -3.41 14.04 -10.95
N ALA A 18 -2.85 13.13 -10.14
CA ALA A 18 -3.55 12.42 -9.07
C ALA A 18 -3.55 13.15 -7.71
N GLY A 19 -3.00 14.36 -7.63
CA GLY A 19 -2.90 15.14 -6.38
C GLY A 19 -2.01 14.52 -5.29
N MET A 20 -1.13 13.58 -5.66
CA MET A 20 -0.25 12.84 -4.75
C MET A 20 0.89 13.72 -4.19
N PRO A 21 1.54 13.35 -3.07
CA PRO A 21 2.73 14.04 -2.59
C PRO A 21 3.86 13.99 -3.60
N VAL A 22 4.49 15.14 -3.84
CA VAL A 22 5.84 15.16 -4.43
C VAL A 22 6.80 14.49 -3.45
N GLN A 23 7.47 13.45 -3.92
CA GLN A 23 8.46 12.68 -3.17
C GLN A 23 9.86 13.11 -3.63
N LYS A 24 10.70 13.63 -2.72
CA LYS A 24 12.02 14.19 -3.08
C LYS A 24 12.99 13.16 -3.64
N ASP A 25 12.89 11.91 -3.19
CA ASP A 25 13.81 10.83 -3.52
C ASP A 25 13.13 9.73 -4.36
N LEU A 26 12.02 10.05 -5.03
CA LEU A 26 11.26 9.08 -5.81
C LEU A 26 12.10 8.44 -6.91
N VAL A 27 12.07 7.13 -6.96
CA VAL A 27 12.60 6.33 -8.07
C VAL A 27 11.45 5.62 -8.77
N ASN A 28 11.66 5.25 -10.03
CA ASN A 28 10.74 4.41 -10.77
C ASN A 28 10.43 3.14 -9.96
N PRO A 29 9.16 2.90 -9.60
CA PRO A 29 8.81 1.83 -8.68
C PRO A 29 9.03 0.42 -9.24
N ARG A 30 9.32 0.29 -10.55
CA ARG A 30 9.70 -0.98 -11.21
C ARG A 30 11.20 -1.27 -11.14
N LYS A 31 12.01 -0.37 -10.59
CA LYS A 31 13.47 -0.50 -10.50
C LYS A 31 13.91 -0.70 -9.05
N PRO A 32 13.70 -1.89 -8.45
CA PRO A 32 14.05 -2.15 -7.04
C PRO A 32 15.55 -2.01 -6.76
N LEU A 33 16.43 -2.22 -7.74
CA LEU A 33 17.87 -1.93 -7.60
C LEU A 33 18.15 -0.44 -7.40
N GLU A 34 17.37 0.46 -8.01
CA GLU A 34 17.50 1.90 -7.78
C GLU A 34 16.98 2.30 -6.40
N MET A 35 15.90 1.64 -5.92
CA MET A 35 15.45 1.78 -4.53
C MET A 35 16.55 1.35 -3.55
N ALA A 36 17.19 0.20 -3.81
CA ALA A 36 18.23 -0.36 -2.94
C ALA A 36 19.35 0.65 -2.65
N LYS A 37 19.82 1.37 -3.67
CA LYS A 37 20.87 2.40 -3.55
C LYS A 37 20.48 3.57 -2.65
N ARG A 38 19.18 3.81 -2.46
CA ARG A 38 18.63 4.88 -1.60
C ARG A 38 18.38 4.40 -0.16
N VAL A 39 18.30 3.09 0.05
CA VAL A 39 17.99 2.50 1.35
C VAL A 39 19.23 2.42 2.24
N ARG A 40 19.03 2.76 3.51
CA ARG A 40 20.05 2.73 4.57
C ARG A 40 19.52 1.91 5.73
N VAL A 41 20.24 0.87 6.12
CA VAL A 41 19.82 -0.08 7.15
C VAL A 41 20.89 -0.21 8.21
N THR A 42 20.49 -0.45 9.44
CA THR A 42 21.42 -0.91 10.49
C THR A 42 20.89 -2.15 11.18
N PHE A 43 21.80 -2.93 11.74
CA PHE A 43 21.47 -4.13 12.50
C PHE A 43 21.78 -3.88 13.97
N ARG A 44 20.77 -3.97 14.83
CA ARG A 44 20.96 -3.82 16.26
C ARG A 44 21.82 -4.97 16.79
N PRO A 45 22.74 -4.72 17.76
CA PRO A 45 23.53 -5.77 18.38
C PRO A 45 22.64 -6.82 19.05
N LEU A 46 22.98 -8.09 18.89
CA LEU A 46 22.25 -9.20 19.51
C LEU A 46 22.22 -9.04 21.04
N PRO A 47 21.14 -9.47 21.72
CA PRO A 47 21.13 -9.51 23.17
C PRO A 47 22.22 -10.48 23.67
N ARG A 48 22.73 -10.24 24.88
CA ARG A 48 23.70 -11.15 25.51
C ARG A 48 23.12 -12.56 25.55
N ASN A 49 23.92 -13.55 25.17
CA ASN A 49 23.56 -14.97 25.15
C ASN A 49 22.38 -15.32 24.21
N TYR A 50 22.15 -14.56 23.14
CA TYR A 50 21.17 -14.96 22.13
C TYR A 50 21.60 -16.29 21.47
N GLY A 51 20.85 -17.36 21.74
CA GLY A 51 21.25 -18.72 21.37
C GLY A 51 20.64 -19.27 20.08
N ASN A 52 19.72 -18.55 19.43
CA ASN A 52 19.01 -19.09 18.27
C ASN A 52 19.89 -19.03 17.00
N GLN A 53 20.58 -20.13 16.72
CA GLN A 53 21.51 -20.25 15.59
C GLN A 53 20.84 -20.10 14.21
N ILE A 54 19.58 -20.51 14.09
CA ILE A 54 18.83 -20.38 12.83
C ILE A 54 18.63 -18.89 12.51
N VAL A 55 18.15 -18.12 13.48
CA VAL A 55 17.95 -16.67 13.34
C VAL A 55 19.27 -15.93 13.14
N ILE A 56 20.33 -16.30 13.86
CA ILE A 56 21.66 -15.69 13.71
C ILE A 56 22.20 -15.88 12.27
N LYS A 57 22.16 -17.12 11.76
CA LYS A 57 22.62 -17.42 10.39
C LYS A 57 21.78 -16.69 9.35
N PHE A 58 20.46 -16.65 9.52
CA PHE A 58 19.58 -15.92 8.63
C PHE A 58 19.86 -14.41 8.66
N ARG A 59 20.09 -13.83 9.83
CA ARG A 59 20.43 -12.41 10.01
C ARG A 59 21.68 -12.02 9.23
N GLU A 60 22.75 -12.83 9.30
CA GLU A 60 23.97 -12.59 8.53
C GLU A 60 23.75 -12.79 7.02
N LYS A 61 22.99 -13.82 6.63
CA LYS A 61 22.60 -14.02 5.22
C LYS A 61 21.82 -12.82 4.67
N LEU A 62 20.85 -12.31 5.42
CA LEU A 62 20.07 -11.12 5.08
C LEU A 62 20.95 -9.88 4.95
N LYS A 63 21.86 -9.67 5.90
CA LYS A 63 22.82 -8.57 5.86
C LYS A 63 23.65 -8.59 4.58
N ASN A 64 24.20 -9.75 4.23
CA ASN A 64 25.01 -9.90 3.02
C ASN A 64 24.19 -9.65 1.75
N LYS A 65 22.97 -10.17 1.68
CA LYS A 65 22.07 -9.96 0.54
C LYS A 65 21.66 -8.50 0.34
N LEU A 66 21.41 -7.78 1.44
CA LEU A 66 21.16 -6.33 1.36
C LEU A 66 22.37 -5.60 0.74
N ILE A 67 23.58 -5.92 1.20
CA ILE A 67 24.83 -5.32 0.67
C ILE A 67 25.01 -5.66 -0.81
N GLU A 68 24.81 -6.93 -1.20
CA GLU A 68 24.93 -7.40 -2.59
C GLU A 68 24.00 -6.64 -3.55
N HIS A 69 22.79 -6.28 -3.11
CA HIS A 69 21.85 -5.48 -3.90
C HIS A 69 22.09 -3.96 -3.83
N GLY A 70 23.14 -3.50 -3.13
CA GLY A 70 23.54 -2.09 -3.08
C GLY A 70 22.91 -1.27 -1.94
N VAL A 71 22.29 -1.92 -0.95
CA VAL A 71 21.81 -1.25 0.27
C VAL A 71 22.98 -0.82 1.15
N GLN A 72 22.92 0.41 1.67
CA GLN A 72 23.92 0.91 2.61
C GLN A 72 23.66 0.33 4.01
N VAL A 73 24.37 -0.75 4.35
CA VAL A 73 24.32 -1.34 5.70
C VAL A 73 25.35 -0.68 6.60
N LEU A 74 24.89 0.12 7.56
CA LEU A 74 25.74 0.92 8.44
C LEU A 74 25.90 0.27 9.83
N PRO A 75 27.11 0.25 10.40
CA PRO A 75 27.34 -0.21 11.77
C PRO A 75 26.49 0.54 12.80
N TRP A 76 25.94 -0.19 13.77
CA TRP A 76 25.07 0.37 14.82
C TRP A 76 25.72 1.55 15.55
N ASP A 77 26.99 1.42 15.91
CA ASP A 77 27.71 2.42 16.70
C ASP A 77 27.96 3.74 15.96
N GLU A 78 27.91 3.75 14.62
CA GLU A 78 28.08 4.96 13.80
C GLU A 78 26.78 5.75 13.64
N VAL A 79 25.65 5.05 13.73
CA VAL A 79 24.32 5.61 13.47
C VAL A 79 23.49 5.83 14.73
N ALA A 80 23.84 5.18 15.84
CA ALA A 80 23.18 5.33 17.12
C ALA A 80 23.92 6.32 18.02
N GLU A 81 23.36 7.52 18.18
CA GLU A 81 23.96 8.61 18.97
C GLU A 81 23.27 8.78 20.32
N LEU A 82 23.98 9.28 21.33
CA LEU A 82 23.35 9.71 22.58
C LEU A 82 22.55 10.99 22.30
N PRO A 83 21.21 10.98 22.46
CA PRO A 83 20.43 12.19 22.31
C PRO A 83 20.84 13.23 23.35
N ASP A 84 20.68 14.51 23.03
CA ASP A 84 21.08 15.59 23.92
C ASP A 84 20.20 15.76 25.17
N ASP A 85 19.13 14.98 25.31
CA ASP A 85 18.20 15.08 26.43
C ASP A 85 18.74 14.42 27.73
N LEU A 86 18.37 15.01 28.87
CA LEU A 86 18.85 14.60 30.20
C LEU A 86 18.50 13.13 30.52
N LEU A 87 17.33 12.66 30.08
CA LEU A 87 16.82 11.33 30.38
C LEU A 87 17.57 10.24 29.58
N SER A 88 17.86 10.46 28.29
CA SER A 88 18.63 9.50 27.50
C SER A 88 20.12 9.53 27.87
N LYS A 89 20.65 10.67 28.34
CA LYS A 89 21.99 10.76 28.94
C LYS A 89 22.10 9.95 30.23
N VAL A 90 21.12 10.05 31.13
CA VAL A 90 21.05 9.25 32.38
C VAL A 90 20.88 7.76 32.08
N LEU A 91 19.99 7.39 31.16
CA LEU A 91 19.75 6.00 30.76
C LEU A 91 20.77 5.46 29.74
N ARG A 92 21.77 6.27 29.35
CA ARG A 92 22.75 6.00 28.27
C ARG A 92 22.13 5.38 27.01
N THR A 93 20.91 5.78 26.67
CA THR A 93 20.15 5.18 25.57
C THR A 93 20.54 5.86 24.26
N ARG A 94 21.28 5.16 23.40
CA ARG A 94 21.60 5.64 22.05
C ARG A 94 20.36 5.54 21.14
N LYS A 95 20.16 6.50 20.23
CA LYS A 95 19.08 6.49 19.24
C LYS A 95 19.65 6.60 17.82
N VAL A 96 19.13 5.77 16.94
CA VAL A 96 19.43 5.70 15.52
C VAL A 96 18.96 7.00 14.83
N LYS A 97 19.85 7.58 14.03
CA LYS A 97 19.63 8.79 13.23
C LYS A 97 18.40 8.70 12.34
N ARG A 98 17.75 9.86 12.10
CA ARG A 98 16.55 9.99 11.24
C ARG A 98 16.74 9.60 9.77
N ASN A 99 17.97 9.48 9.29
CA ASN A 99 18.29 9.14 7.90
C ASN A 99 18.48 7.63 7.67
N ILE A 100 18.15 6.80 8.67
CA ILE A 100 18.14 5.34 8.55
C ILE A 100 16.71 4.90 8.23
N HIS A 101 16.55 4.09 7.19
CA HIS A 101 15.26 3.65 6.69
C HIS A 101 14.74 2.43 7.43
N ALA A 102 15.64 1.54 7.89
CA ALA A 102 15.24 0.42 8.73
C ALA A 102 16.29 0.01 9.77
N VAL A 103 15.78 -0.52 10.88
CA VAL A 103 16.57 -1.21 11.91
C VAL A 103 16.14 -2.68 11.94
N VAL A 104 17.09 -3.57 11.69
CA VAL A 104 16.89 -5.01 11.83
C VAL A 104 17.26 -5.43 13.26
N ASP A 105 16.34 -6.07 13.96
CA ASP A 105 16.53 -6.62 15.31
C ASP A 105 16.04 -8.08 15.37
N VAL A 106 16.28 -8.73 16.50
CA VAL A 106 15.74 -10.05 16.80
C VAL A 106 14.68 -9.95 17.89
N LYS A 107 13.72 -10.87 17.92
CA LYS A 107 12.78 -10.97 19.04
C LYS A 107 13.55 -11.20 20.34
N ARG A 108 13.27 -10.36 21.34
CA ARG A 108 13.88 -10.39 22.67
C ARG A 108 12.85 -10.82 23.68
N ASP A 109 13.16 -11.84 24.46
CA ASP A 109 12.27 -12.29 25.52
C ASP A 109 12.27 -11.33 26.70
N TYR A 110 11.10 -11.15 27.31
CA TYR A 110 10.94 -10.37 28.52
C TYR A 110 11.48 -11.16 29.71
N SER A 111 12.49 -10.61 30.39
CA SER A 111 12.84 -11.11 31.73
C SER A 111 11.73 -10.77 32.74
N LEU A 112 11.64 -11.54 33.82
CA LEU A 112 10.71 -11.26 34.93
C LEU A 112 10.93 -9.84 35.49
N THR A 113 12.19 -9.41 35.60
CA THR A 113 12.57 -8.06 36.03
C THR A 113 12.04 -6.98 35.10
N ARG A 114 12.10 -7.19 33.78
CA ARG A 114 11.54 -6.25 32.80
C ARG A 114 10.03 -6.19 32.88
N THR A 115 9.36 -7.33 33.04
CA THR A 115 7.90 -7.37 33.19
C THR A 115 7.43 -6.51 34.36
N PHE A 116 8.13 -6.59 35.50
CA PHE A 116 7.86 -5.75 36.66
C PHE A 116 8.10 -4.26 36.38
N LEU A 117 9.26 -3.91 35.80
CA LEU A 117 9.58 -2.52 35.45
C LEU A 117 8.58 -1.93 34.43
N SER A 118 8.15 -2.71 33.45
CA SER A 118 7.15 -2.29 32.46
C SER A 118 5.80 -2.00 33.12
N GLY A 119 5.44 -2.76 34.18
CA GLY A 119 4.25 -2.46 34.99
C GLY A 119 4.35 -1.11 35.72
N ILE A 120 5.54 -0.77 36.27
CA ILE A 120 5.79 0.53 36.89
C ILE A 120 5.70 1.65 35.84
N ALA A 121 6.37 1.47 34.70
CA ALA A 121 6.36 2.45 33.62
C ALA A 121 4.94 2.70 33.08
N GLU A 122 4.13 1.65 32.97
CA GLU A 122 2.71 1.77 32.58
C GLU A 122 1.89 2.56 33.61
N ARG A 123 2.12 2.31 34.91
CA ARG A 123 1.44 3.06 35.98
C ARG A 123 1.82 4.53 35.99
N MET A 124 3.11 4.84 35.78
CA MET A 124 3.58 6.22 35.61
C MET A 124 2.93 6.87 34.39
N TYR A 125 2.89 6.16 33.26
CA TYR A 125 2.26 6.66 32.05
C TYR A 125 0.78 6.99 32.28
N GLY A 126 0.03 6.15 32.98
CA GLY A 126 -1.36 6.42 33.34
C GLY A 126 -1.56 7.75 34.08
N TYR A 127 -0.59 8.17 34.90
CA TYR A 127 -0.64 9.45 35.62
C TYR A 127 -0.29 10.67 34.73
N PHE A 128 0.64 10.51 33.80
CA PHE A 128 1.12 11.60 32.94
C PHE A 128 0.42 11.70 31.58
N ARG A 129 -0.47 10.75 31.27
CA ARG A 129 -1.13 10.64 29.96
C ARG A 129 -1.95 11.89 29.65
N ARG A 130 -1.67 12.50 28.49
CA ARG A 130 -2.46 13.59 27.90
C ARG A 130 -2.80 13.26 26.44
N PRO A 131 -3.96 13.68 25.91
CA PRO A 131 -4.38 13.33 24.54
C PRO A 131 -3.41 13.78 23.43
N ASP A 132 -2.70 14.88 23.66
CA ASP A 132 -1.83 15.56 22.70
C ASP A 132 -0.39 15.03 22.66
N MET A 133 0.01 14.15 23.59
CA MET A 133 1.39 13.64 23.67
C MET A 133 1.85 13.04 22.34
N SER A 134 3.02 13.41 21.84
CA SER A 134 3.66 12.76 20.69
C SER A 134 4.08 11.31 20.99
N VAL A 135 4.30 10.52 19.94
CA VAL A 135 4.85 9.15 20.07
C VAL A 135 6.14 9.14 20.90
N MET A 136 7.01 10.13 20.69
CA MET A 136 8.27 10.23 21.41
C MET A 136 8.08 10.55 22.90
N GLU A 137 7.10 11.38 23.26
CA GLU A 137 6.76 11.64 24.67
C GLU A 137 6.19 10.40 25.35
N ILE A 138 5.34 9.63 24.67
CA ILE A 138 4.80 8.37 25.20
C ILE A 138 5.93 7.37 25.44
N LEU A 139 6.80 7.16 24.45
CA LEU A 139 7.95 6.25 24.56
C LEU A 139 8.96 6.69 25.62
N ARG A 140 9.10 8.00 25.87
CA ARG A 140 9.95 8.52 26.94
C ARG A 140 9.42 8.17 28.33
N VAL A 141 8.10 8.22 28.54
CA VAL A 141 7.48 7.97 29.85
C VAL A 141 7.28 6.47 30.11
N SER A 142 6.90 5.70 29.09
CA SER A 142 6.51 4.30 29.23
C SER A 142 7.55 3.30 28.71
N GLY A 143 8.36 3.69 27.73
CA GLY A 143 9.24 2.79 27.00
C GLY A 143 10.60 2.54 27.68
N TRP A 144 10.95 3.27 28.73
CA TRP A 144 12.26 3.13 29.39
C TRP A 144 12.46 1.77 30.08
N ALA A 145 11.36 1.10 30.43
CA ALA A 145 11.37 -0.25 31.00
C ALA A 145 11.34 -1.35 29.94
N ASP A 146 11.01 -0.99 28.69
CA ASP A 146 10.94 -1.91 27.56
C ASP A 146 12.26 -1.90 26.77
N ASP A 147 12.50 -3.00 26.04
CA ASP A 147 13.68 -3.18 25.18
C ASP A 147 13.32 -3.24 23.69
N PHE A 148 12.17 -2.69 23.32
CA PHE A 148 11.72 -2.60 21.93
C PHE A 148 12.61 -1.66 21.12
N THR A 149 12.83 -2.03 19.86
CA THR A 149 13.64 -1.25 18.91
C THR A 149 13.10 0.16 18.70
N ALA A 150 11.77 0.37 18.79
CA ALA A 150 11.11 1.68 18.67
C ALA A 150 11.63 2.74 19.65
N ARG A 151 12.15 2.34 20.81
CA ARG A 151 12.79 3.26 21.75
C ARG A 151 14.10 3.87 21.22
N TYR A 152 14.77 3.10 20.37
CA TYR A 152 16.10 3.40 19.85
C TYR A 152 16.06 4.09 18.49
N VAL A 153 14.91 4.59 18.03
CA VAL A 153 14.81 5.36 16.77
C VAL A 153 14.49 6.83 17.08
N GLN A 154 15.11 7.75 16.34
CA GLN A 154 14.81 9.19 16.45
C GLN A 154 13.52 9.58 15.70
N ASP A 155 13.14 8.79 14.70
CA ASP A 155 11.98 9.04 13.85
C ASP A 155 11.23 7.72 13.52
N PRO A 156 10.27 7.32 14.37
CA PRO A 156 9.51 6.09 14.17
C PRO A 156 8.52 6.15 12.98
N PHE A 157 8.33 7.32 12.34
CA PHE A 157 7.47 7.44 11.15
C PHE A 157 8.23 7.15 9.85
N ASN A 158 9.55 7.28 9.87
CA ASN A 158 10.40 7.08 8.69
C ASN A 158 11.39 5.92 8.84
N THR A 159 11.67 5.48 10.07
CA THR A 159 12.53 4.32 10.33
C THR A 159 11.68 3.08 10.63
N GLN A 160 11.66 2.11 9.72
CA GLN A 160 10.95 0.85 9.93
C GLN A 160 11.73 -0.11 10.82
N ILE A 161 11.01 -0.90 11.60
CA ILE A 161 11.58 -1.95 12.44
C ILE A 161 11.28 -3.30 11.81
N VAL A 162 12.34 -4.04 11.52
CA VAL A 162 12.28 -5.41 11.00
C VAL A 162 12.71 -6.37 12.12
N THR A 163 11.78 -7.17 12.63
CA THR A 163 12.09 -8.14 13.69
C THR A 163 12.20 -9.56 13.14
N LEU A 164 13.36 -10.20 13.36
CA LEU A 164 13.60 -11.60 13.05
C LEU A 164 13.24 -12.50 14.24
N MET A 165 12.47 -13.55 14.00
CA MET A 165 12.06 -14.50 15.04
C MET A 165 11.86 -15.91 14.48
N PRO A 166 11.77 -16.96 15.31
CA PRO A 166 11.42 -18.29 14.83
C PRO A 166 10.07 -18.30 14.13
N LEU A 167 9.95 -19.07 13.05
CA LEU A 167 8.69 -19.27 12.35
C LEU A 167 7.71 -20.06 13.21
N GLU A 168 6.50 -19.55 13.39
CA GLU A 168 5.45 -20.26 14.09
C GLU A 168 4.92 -21.44 13.26
N PRO A 169 4.90 -22.67 13.79
CA PRO A 169 4.43 -23.84 13.05
C PRO A 169 3.00 -23.70 12.52
N GLU A 170 2.11 -23.13 13.32
CA GLU A 170 0.70 -22.91 12.94
C GLU A 170 0.57 -21.92 11.78
N PHE A 171 1.40 -20.88 11.73
CA PHE A 171 1.43 -19.94 10.60
C PHE A 171 1.90 -20.63 9.32
N ALA A 172 2.85 -21.55 9.44
CA ALA A 172 3.46 -22.26 8.32
C ALA A 172 2.63 -23.45 7.81
N ASP A 173 1.59 -23.85 8.54
CA ASP A 173 0.71 -24.95 8.17
C ASP A 173 -0.25 -24.51 7.05
N LYS A 174 -0.36 -25.36 6.03
CA LYS A 174 -1.23 -25.16 4.86
C LYS A 174 -2.72 -25.31 5.21
N ASN A 175 -3.03 -26.03 6.28
CA ASN A 175 -4.40 -26.26 6.74
C ASN A 175 -4.91 -25.14 7.66
N THR A 176 -4.01 -24.27 8.14
CA THR A 176 -4.40 -23.10 8.94
C THR A 176 -5.15 -22.11 8.06
N THR A 177 -6.33 -21.68 8.52
CA THR A 177 -7.13 -20.68 7.81
C THR A 177 -6.41 -19.35 7.70
N TYR A 178 -6.70 -18.60 6.63
CA TYR A 178 -6.13 -17.27 6.42
C TYR A 178 -6.33 -16.36 7.64
N ASP A 179 -7.55 -16.27 8.17
CA ASP A 179 -7.86 -15.45 9.35
C ASP A 179 -6.99 -15.81 10.56
N ARG A 180 -6.72 -17.10 10.77
CA ARG A 180 -5.88 -17.57 11.86
C ARG A 180 -4.42 -17.18 11.63
N LYS A 181 -3.90 -17.31 10.41
CA LYS A 181 -2.55 -16.83 10.07
C LYS A 181 -2.41 -15.32 10.27
N ILE A 182 -3.42 -14.53 9.89
CA ILE A 182 -3.37 -13.08 10.11
C ILE A 182 -3.46 -12.73 11.59
N ALA A 183 -4.27 -13.45 12.38
CA ALA A 183 -4.31 -13.26 13.83
C ALA A 183 -2.93 -13.47 14.47
N ILE A 184 -2.22 -14.54 14.07
CA ILE A 184 -0.84 -14.81 14.50
C ILE A 184 0.10 -13.68 14.05
N GLY A 185 0.04 -13.29 12.79
CA GLY A 185 0.88 -12.23 12.23
C GLY A 185 0.70 -10.89 12.95
N MET A 186 -0.55 -10.46 13.14
CA MET A 186 -0.88 -9.25 13.88
C MET A 186 -0.39 -9.30 15.33
N GLN A 187 -0.56 -10.45 16.00
CA GLN A 187 -0.07 -10.63 17.36
C GLN A 187 1.45 -10.43 17.42
N ASN A 188 2.19 -10.94 16.44
CA ASN A 188 3.64 -10.77 16.37
C ASN A 188 4.04 -9.30 16.14
N LEU A 189 3.43 -8.62 15.16
CA LEU A 189 3.70 -7.19 14.90
C LEU A 189 3.47 -6.34 16.16
N ILE A 190 2.36 -6.58 16.87
CA ILE A 190 2.02 -5.88 18.11
C ILE A 190 3.01 -6.22 19.23
N ALA A 191 3.30 -7.50 19.43
CA ALA A 191 4.16 -7.96 20.51
C ALA A 191 5.61 -7.46 20.37
N THR A 192 6.07 -7.19 19.14
CA THR A 192 7.43 -6.68 18.87
C THR A 192 7.46 -5.18 18.61
N MET A 193 6.30 -4.51 18.51
CA MET A 193 6.16 -3.11 18.10
C MET A 193 6.95 -2.85 16.81
N SER A 194 6.74 -3.71 15.81
CA SER A 194 7.46 -3.69 14.53
C SER A 194 6.49 -3.56 13.37
N GLU A 195 6.90 -2.83 12.33
CA GLU A 195 6.17 -2.73 11.08
C GLU A 195 6.32 -3.98 10.21
N ILE A 196 7.44 -4.70 10.38
CA ILE A 196 7.77 -5.92 9.65
C ILE A 196 8.29 -6.99 10.61
N VAL A 197 7.76 -8.20 10.51
CA VAL A 197 8.24 -9.40 11.21
C VAL A 197 8.59 -10.47 10.19
N MET A 198 9.73 -11.13 10.37
CA MET A 198 10.13 -12.29 9.58
C MET A 198 10.24 -13.53 10.47
N GLY A 199 9.41 -14.54 10.16
CA GLY A 199 9.45 -15.84 10.82
C GLY A 199 10.44 -16.76 10.11
N ILE A 200 11.46 -17.27 10.82
CA ILE A 200 12.59 -17.99 10.23
C ILE A 200 12.55 -19.48 10.63
N ALA A 201 12.66 -20.36 9.65
CA ALA A 201 12.89 -21.79 9.78
C ALA A 201 14.17 -22.21 9.01
N PRO A 202 14.66 -23.47 9.16
CA PRO A 202 15.90 -23.90 8.52
C PRO A 202 15.91 -23.82 6.99
N ASP A 203 14.78 -24.04 6.34
CA ASP A 203 14.61 -24.18 4.88
C ASP A 203 13.70 -23.10 4.27
N LYS A 204 12.94 -22.39 5.11
CA LYS A 204 11.93 -21.42 4.69
C LYS A 204 11.82 -20.25 5.66
N PHE A 205 11.18 -19.18 5.22
CA PHE A 205 10.86 -18.03 6.05
C PHE A 205 9.54 -17.39 5.61
N SER A 206 8.93 -16.62 6.50
CA SER A 206 7.74 -15.81 6.19
C SER A 206 8.01 -14.33 6.35
N LEU A 207 7.15 -13.53 5.73
CA LEU A 207 7.09 -12.09 5.93
C LEU A 207 5.69 -11.73 6.41
N VAL A 208 5.61 -11.02 7.53
CA VAL A 208 4.37 -10.44 8.03
C VAL A 208 4.58 -8.94 8.17
N ASN A 209 3.67 -8.16 7.59
CA ASN A 209 3.57 -6.72 7.77
C ASN A 209 2.09 -6.30 7.75
N MET A 210 1.84 -5.00 7.72
CA MET A 210 0.48 -4.44 7.64
C MET A 210 -0.27 -4.72 6.32
N ASN A 211 0.38 -5.28 5.29
CA ASN A 211 -0.33 -5.80 4.12
C ASN A 211 -1.06 -7.11 4.43
N LEU A 212 -0.75 -7.74 5.58
CA LEU A 212 -1.36 -9.00 6.03
C LEU A 212 -1.18 -10.13 5.01
N SER A 213 -0.02 -10.19 4.36
CA SER A 213 0.34 -11.33 3.54
C SER A 213 0.65 -12.55 4.42
N ASP A 214 0.28 -13.75 3.95
CA ASP A 214 0.63 -15.04 4.54
C ASP A 214 1.70 -15.80 3.73
N SER A 215 2.46 -15.08 2.87
CA SER A 215 3.51 -15.63 2.02
C SER A 215 4.59 -16.38 2.81
N ILE A 216 4.96 -17.55 2.32
CA ILE A 216 6.08 -18.37 2.79
C ILE A 216 7.06 -18.54 1.63
N TYR A 217 8.33 -18.23 1.88
CA TYR A 217 9.40 -18.29 0.91
C TYR A 217 10.38 -19.40 1.27
N LEU A 218 10.93 -20.05 0.25
CA LEU A 218 12.07 -20.96 0.41
C LEU A 218 13.36 -20.14 0.51
N ASN A 219 14.35 -20.68 1.21
CA ASN A 219 15.66 -20.03 1.36
C ASN A 219 16.41 -19.81 0.04
N GLU A 220 16.07 -20.58 -1.00
CA GLU A 220 16.56 -20.43 -2.37
C GLU A 220 16.06 -19.12 -3.02
N GLY A 221 14.83 -18.70 -2.70
CA GLY A 221 14.21 -17.46 -3.20
C GLY A 221 14.63 -16.20 -2.42
N MET A 222 15.64 -16.28 -1.56
CA MET A 222 16.06 -15.15 -0.72
C MET A 222 16.49 -13.93 -1.54
N ASP A 223 17.16 -14.14 -2.67
CA ASP A 223 17.66 -13.06 -3.53
C ASP A 223 16.49 -12.24 -4.12
N ASP A 224 15.56 -12.94 -4.77
CA ASP A 224 14.32 -12.36 -5.29
C ASP A 224 13.51 -11.69 -4.18
N PHE A 225 13.37 -12.34 -3.02
CA PHE A 225 12.66 -11.77 -1.88
C PHE A 225 13.28 -10.47 -1.39
N VAL A 226 14.61 -10.41 -1.20
CA VAL A 226 15.27 -9.20 -0.70
C VAL A 226 15.09 -8.06 -1.69
N LEU A 227 15.32 -8.33 -2.98
CA LEU A 227 15.26 -7.32 -4.02
C LEU A 227 13.83 -6.85 -4.30
N ASN A 228 12.91 -7.78 -4.52
CA ASN A 228 11.57 -7.48 -5.02
C ASN A 228 10.51 -7.36 -3.92
N SER A 229 10.78 -7.79 -2.68
CA SER A 229 9.81 -7.67 -1.58
C SER A 229 10.31 -6.85 -0.39
N LEU A 230 11.50 -7.11 0.15
CA LEU A 230 11.95 -6.44 1.38
C LEU A 230 12.43 -4.99 1.12
N ILE A 231 13.32 -4.79 0.15
CA ILE A 231 13.87 -3.46 -0.17
C ILE A 231 12.77 -2.44 -0.53
N PRO A 232 11.79 -2.77 -1.41
CA PRO A 232 10.72 -1.84 -1.74
C PRO A 232 9.87 -1.46 -0.52
N LYS A 233 9.59 -2.43 0.37
CA LYS A 233 8.89 -2.17 1.62
C LYS A 233 9.67 -1.25 2.54
N ILE A 234 10.99 -1.42 2.65
CA ILE A 234 11.86 -0.53 3.45
C ILE A 234 11.91 0.88 2.85
N TYR A 235 12.01 0.97 1.53
CA TYR A 235 12.12 2.22 0.79
C TYR A 235 10.87 3.10 0.91
N ALA A 236 9.68 2.50 0.76
CA ALA A 236 8.40 3.20 0.79
C ALA A 236 7.58 2.82 2.04
N PRO A 237 7.88 3.35 3.24
CA PRO A 237 7.13 3.05 4.45
C PRO A 237 5.65 3.45 4.30
N ILE A 238 4.76 2.69 4.95
CA ILE A 238 3.32 2.99 4.99
C ILE A 238 3.11 4.35 5.62
N LYS A 239 2.52 5.28 4.85
CA LYS A 239 2.13 6.59 5.31
C LYS A 239 0.71 6.87 4.89
N PRO A 240 -0.26 6.91 5.81
CA PRO A 240 -1.61 7.25 5.45
C PRO A 240 -1.70 8.65 4.81
N PRO A 241 -2.70 8.92 3.98
CA PRO A 241 -2.95 10.25 3.45
C PRO A 241 -3.15 11.28 4.58
N VAL A 242 -2.39 12.37 4.51
CA VAL A 242 -2.48 13.48 5.47
C VAL A 242 -3.70 14.33 5.13
N LEU A 243 -4.64 14.44 6.06
CA LEU A 243 -5.96 15.03 5.80
C LEU A 243 -5.95 16.53 5.55
N ASN A 244 -4.92 17.23 6.02
CA ASN A 244 -4.78 18.67 5.77
C ASN A 244 -4.46 18.99 4.31
N ARG A 245 -4.20 17.97 3.48
CA ARG A 245 -4.06 18.12 2.03
C ARG A 245 -5.39 18.16 1.29
N PHE A 246 -6.45 17.67 1.91
CA PHE A 246 -7.75 17.58 1.29
C PHE A 246 -8.51 18.88 1.54
N LYS A 247 -9.16 19.40 0.50
CA LYS A 247 -10.27 20.32 0.68
C LYS A 247 -11.42 19.53 1.29
N LYS A 248 -11.76 19.85 2.53
CA LYS A 248 -12.81 19.16 3.29
C LYS A 248 -14.17 19.75 2.96
N GLY A 249 -15.18 18.91 2.84
CA GLY A 249 -16.57 19.28 2.61
C GLY A 249 -17.53 18.27 3.21
N GLU A 250 -18.82 18.48 2.95
CA GLU A 250 -19.89 17.57 3.30
C GLU A 250 -20.75 17.29 2.06
N TYR A 251 -21.33 16.10 1.97
CA TYR A 251 -22.27 15.74 0.91
C TYR A 251 -23.52 15.08 1.49
N ASP A 252 -24.62 15.14 0.75
CA ASP A 252 -25.84 14.41 1.09
C ASP A 252 -25.85 13.07 0.37
N PRO A 253 -25.82 11.92 1.07
CA PRO A 253 -25.89 10.62 0.43
C PRO A 253 -27.15 10.43 -0.42
N ALA A 254 -28.24 11.13 -0.16
CA ALA A 254 -29.48 11.01 -0.93
C ALA A 254 -29.43 11.75 -2.29
N GLU A 255 -28.50 12.70 -2.48
CA GLU A 255 -28.36 13.48 -3.73
C GLU A 255 -27.62 12.72 -4.84
N SER A 256 -27.03 11.55 -4.54
CA SER A 256 -26.26 10.73 -5.49
C SER A 256 -26.67 9.25 -5.36
N VAL A 257 -26.60 8.48 -6.45
CA VAL A 257 -26.90 7.03 -6.42
C VAL A 257 -25.70 6.19 -5.96
N PHE A 258 -24.48 6.74 -6.04
CA PHE A 258 -23.24 5.99 -5.82
C PHE A 258 -23.07 5.50 -4.37
N PRO A 259 -23.40 6.26 -3.31
CA PRO A 259 -23.33 5.76 -1.94
C PRO A 259 -24.21 4.52 -1.70
N GLN A 260 -25.45 4.52 -2.19
CA GLN A 260 -26.36 3.38 -2.06
C GLN A 260 -25.87 2.20 -2.89
N GLN A 261 -25.36 2.44 -4.11
CA GLN A 261 -24.77 1.40 -4.94
C GLN A 261 -23.55 0.75 -4.28
N LEU A 262 -22.71 1.53 -3.60
CA LEU A 262 -21.56 1.01 -2.86
C LEU A 262 -21.98 0.19 -1.63
N ALA A 263 -22.98 0.66 -0.88
CA ALA A 263 -23.53 -0.12 0.24
C ALA A 263 -24.12 -1.46 -0.23
N GLU A 264 -24.85 -1.43 -1.36
CA GLU A 264 -25.39 -2.63 -1.98
C GLU A 264 -24.30 -3.57 -2.51
N LEU A 265 -23.27 -3.03 -3.16
CA LEU A 265 -22.07 -3.80 -3.55
C LEU A 265 -21.49 -4.53 -2.34
N GLY A 266 -21.34 -3.84 -1.22
CA GLY A 266 -20.91 -4.41 0.06
C GLY A 266 -21.77 -5.58 0.52
N ARG A 267 -23.10 -5.43 0.48
CA ARG A 267 -24.03 -6.50 0.84
C ARG A 267 -23.88 -7.73 -0.04
N LEU A 268 -23.68 -7.54 -1.34
CA LEU A 268 -23.58 -8.62 -2.33
C LEU A 268 -22.26 -9.41 -2.20
N ILE A 269 -21.14 -8.74 -1.95
CA ILE A 269 -19.83 -9.41 -1.76
C ILE A 269 -19.76 -10.24 -0.47
N LYS A 270 -20.69 -10.07 0.47
CA LYS A 270 -20.67 -10.80 1.74
C LYS A 270 -20.59 -12.32 1.56
N SER A 271 -21.28 -12.84 0.55
CA SER A 271 -21.29 -14.26 0.20
C SER A 271 -19.93 -14.83 -0.20
N THR A 272 -19.02 -13.99 -0.70
CA THR A 272 -17.69 -14.39 -1.20
C THR A 272 -16.71 -14.72 -0.08
N ASN A 273 -16.95 -14.24 1.16
CA ASN A 273 -16.01 -14.33 2.29
C ASN A 273 -14.60 -13.76 2.01
N LEU A 274 -14.43 -12.92 0.97
CA LEU A 274 -13.16 -12.26 0.65
C LEU A 274 -12.86 -11.05 1.56
N TYR A 275 -13.81 -10.68 2.42
CA TYR A 275 -13.71 -9.53 3.32
C TYR A 275 -13.94 -9.97 4.77
N PRO A 276 -12.93 -10.59 5.40
CA PRO A 276 -13.06 -11.06 6.77
C PRO A 276 -13.30 -9.88 7.72
N GLN A 277 -13.91 -10.16 8.88
CA GLN A 277 -14.20 -9.13 9.86
C GLN A 277 -12.90 -8.47 10.34
N GLY A 278 -12.84 -7.14 10.19
CA GLY A 278 -11.77 -6.30 10.70
C GLY A 278 -11.51 -6.55 12.19
N SER A 279 -10.27 -6.36 12.63
CA SER A 279 -9.95 -6.38 14.07
C SER A 279 -9.34 -5.06 14.51
N LYS A 280 -9.77 -4.54 15.66
CA LYS A 280 -9.19 -3.32 16.20
C LYS A 280 -7.86 -3.63 16.87
N PHE A 281 -6.82 -2.89 16.51
CA PHE A 281 -5.52 -2.96 17.18
C PHE A 281 -5.66 -2.68 18.67
N SER A 282 -6.49 -1.71 19.03
CA SER A 282 -6.73 -1.31 20.42
C SER A 282 -7.36 -2.41 21.27
N GLU A 283 -8.00 -3.41 20.66
CA GLU A 283 -8.55 -4.58 21.36
C GLU A 283 -7.49 -5.67 21.58
N LYS A 284 -6.51 -5.78 20.68
CA LYS A 284 -5.43 -6.79 20.73
C LYS A 284 -4.22 -6.35 21.56
N VAL A 285 -3.94 -5.05 21.61
CA VAL A 285 -2.85 -4.47 22.41
C VAL A 285 -3.31 -4.39 23.88
N LYS A 286 -2.57 -4.97 24.83
CA LYS A 286 -2.98 -4.96 26.25
C LYS A 286 -2.68 -3.63 26.96
N ARG A 287 -1.52 -3.03 26.69
CA ARG A 287 -1.01 -1.84 27.39
C ARG A 287 -1.54 -0.55 26.78
N GLN A 288 -1.93 0.41 27.61
CA GLN A 288 -2.48 1.69 27.13
C GLN A 288 -1.42 2.54 26.44
N SER A 289 -0.18 2.56 26.95
CA SER A 289 0.93 3.27 26.30
C SER A 289 1.19 2.78 24.88
N HIS A 290 1.12 1.48 24.66
CA HIS A 290 1.29 0.87 23.35
C HIS A 290 0.12 1.16 22.42
N LYS A 291 -1.12 1.13 22.93
CA LYS A 291 -2.31 1.55 22.17
C LYS A 291 -2.14 2.97 21.63
N ASP A 292 -1.77 3.90 22.51
CA ASP A 292 -1.64 5.31 22.14
C ASP A 292 -0.51 5.55 21.14
N VAL A 293 0.58 4.78 21.21
CA VAL A 293 1.66 4.80 20.19
C VAL A 293 1.12 4.33 18.85
N VAL A 294 0.50 3.15 18.80
CA VAL A 294 -0.05 2.57 17.55
C VAL A 294 -1.11 3.49 16.95
N GLU A 295 -2.02 4.03 17.76
CA GLU A 295 -3.05 4.97 17.31
C GLU A 295 -2.45 6.22 16.67
N LYS A 296 -1.36 6.77 17.23
CA LYS A 296 -0.72 7.98 16.67
C LYS A 296 0.06 7.69 15.39
N ILE A 297 0.76 6.56 15.32
CA ILE A 297 1.48 6.15 14.09
C ILE A 297 0.48 5.90 12.95
N MET A 298 -0.71 5.37 13.26
CA MET A 298 -1.77 5.08 12.29
C MET A 298 -2.72 6.28 12.03
N GLU A 299 -2.38 7.50 12.47
CA GLU A 299 -3.19 8.72 12.28
C GLU A 299 -4.65 8.56 12.80
N GLY A 300 -4.79 7.89 13.95
CA GLY A 300 -6.06 7.62 14.62
C GLY A 300 -6.83 6.41 14.09
N ARG A 301 -6.33 5.71 13.07
CA ARG A 301 -6.97 4.49 12.54
C ARG A 301 -6.72 3.34 13.51
N THR A 302 -7.78 2.94 14.22
CA THR A 302 -7.68 1.96 15.32
C THR A 302 -7.88 0.51 14.89
N GLY A 303 -8.14 0.24 13.59
CA GLY A 303 -8.41 -1.09 13.07
C GLY A 303 -7.61 -1.44 11.83
N VAL A 304 -7.33 -2.75 11.70
CA VAL A 304 -6.86 -3.34 10.45
C VAL A 304 -8.06 -3.55 9.53
N SER A 305 -8.07 -2.83 8.41
CA SER A 305 -9.05 -3.03 7.35
C SER A 305 -8.52 -4.08 6.39
N TYR A 306 -9.27 -5.15 6.18
CA TYR A 306 -8.99 -6.13 5.13
C TYR A 306 -9.57 -5.59 3.81
N GLY A 307 -8.69 -5.11 2.93
CA GLY A 307 -9.09 -4.53 1.67
C GLY A 307 -9.94 -3.26 1.80
N PHE A 308 -10.50 -2.86 0.66
CA PHE A 308 -11.48 -1.79 0.54
C PHE A 308 -12.49 -2.12 -0.58
N ILE A 309 -13.63 -1.45 -0.53
CA ILE A 309 -14.51 -1.32 -1.69
C ILE A 309 -14.72 0.15 -2.01
N ALA A 310 -14.70 0.47 -3.30
CA ALA A 310 -14.93 1.80 -3.81
C ALA A 310 -15.74 1.74 -5.11
N LEU A 311 -16.37 2.85 -5.44
CA LEU A 311 -17.11 3.04 -6.67
C LEU A 311 -16.73 4.43 -7.20
N ALA A 312 -15.90 4.45 -8.25
CA ALA A 312 -15.62 5.68 -8.96
C ALA A 312 -16.89 6.10 -9.69
N GLU A 313 -17.25 7.37 -9.57
CA GLU A 313 -18.35 7.95 -10.30
C GLU A 313 -17.99 8.11 -11.78
N ALA A 314 -18.99 8.32 -12.63
CA ALA A 314 -18.73 8.64 -14.03
C ALA A 314 -17.83 9.89 -14.13
N PRO A 315 -16.76 9.89 -14.93
CA PRO A 315 -15.84 11.02 -15.02
C PRO A 315 -16.56 12.27 -15.52
N VAL A 316 -16.29 13.41 -14.89
CA VAL A 316 -16.93 14.68 -15.24
C VAL A 316 -16.01 15.46 -16.16
N TYR A 317 -16.53 15.78 -17.35
CA TYR A 317 -15.84 16.60 -18.35
C TYR A 317 -16.59 17.91 -18.55
N GLU A 318 -15.85 19.00 -18.71
CA GLU A 318 -16.40 20.28 -19.11
C GLU A 318 -15.83 20.66 -20.49
N GLY A 319 -16.67 20.59 -21.52
CA GLY A 319 -16.25 20.78 -22.91
C GLY A 319 -15.83 19.47 -23.60
N PRO A 320 -15.04 19.55 -24.69
CA PRO A 320 -14.70 18.38 -25.49
C PRO A 320 -13.72 17.46 -24.73
N ILE A 321 -14.02 16.15 -24.73
CA ILE A 321 -13.16 15.11 -24.14
C ILE A 321 -11.83 15.06 -24.89
N THR A 322 -11.84 15.10 -26.23
CA THR A 322 -10.63 15.08 -27.06
C THR A 322 -10.53 16.33 -27.91
N ILE A 323 -9.31 16.79 -28.17
CA ILE A 323 -9.02 17.95 -29.00
C ILE A 323 -7.99 17.64 -30.08
N THR A 324 -7.92 18.50 -31.09
CA THR A 324 -6.87 18.43 -32.12
C THR A 324 -5.54 18.97 -31.61
N LYS A 325 -4.43 18.47 -32.15
CA LYS A 325 -3.08 19.04 -31.94
C LYS A 325 -3.02 20.57 -32.12
N ALA A 326 -3.65 21.11 -33.16
CA ALA A 326 -3.66 22.55 -33.40
C ALA A 326 -4.35 23.38 -32.28
N LYS A 327 -5.25 22.78 -31.51
CA LYS A 327 -5.87 23.41 -30.34
C LYS A 327 -4.94 23.26 -29.12
N TRP A 328 -4.36 22.08 -28.94
CA TRP A 328 -3.35 21.80 -27.91
C TRP A 328 -2.15 22.77 -27.98
N ASP A 329 -1.64 23.01 -29.18
CA ASP A 329 -0.47 23.86 -29.42
C ASP A 329 -0.67 25.31 -28.97
N LYS A 330 -1.92 25.75 -28.81
CA LYS A 330 -2.32 27.09 -28.36
C LYS A 330 -2.63 27.18 -26.86
N MET A 331 -2.63 26.07 -26.15
CA MET A 331 -2.91 26.02 -24.71
C MET A 331 -1.67 26.40 -23.90
N GLU A 332 -1.90 26.86 -22.67
CA GLU A 332 -0.84 27.26 -21.75
C GLU A 332 -0.30 26.06 -20.99
N MET A 333 0.96 26.12 -20.57
CA MET A 333 1.53 25.07 -19.71
C MET A 333 0.96 25.20 -18.29
N VAL A 334 0.67 24.06 -17.66
CA VAL A 334 0.21 24.05 -16.27
C VAL A 334 1.41 24.27 -15.33
N GLU A 335 1.49 25.44 -14.71
CA GLU A 335 2.63 25.83 -13.84
C GLU A 335 2.85 24.82 -12.70
N SER A 336 1.78 24.33 -12.08
CA SER A 336 1.86 23.39 -10.96
C SER A 336 2.37 21.98 -11.35
N VAL A 337 2.26 21.62 -12.63
CA VAL A 337 2.73 20.33 -13.17
C VAL A 337 4.13 20.48 -13.74
N ASN A 338 4.40 21.60 -14.44
CA ASN A 338 5.67 21.90 -15.08
C ASN A 338 6.16 20.76 -16.00
N ASP A 339 5.26 20.30 -16.87
CA ASP A 339 5.49 19.32 -17.92
C ASP A 339 4.67 19.72 -19.15
N ASP A 340 5.30 19.76 -20.33
CA ASP A 340 4.62 20.09 -21.60
C ASP A 340 3.63 19.02 -22.05
N MET A 341 3.64 17.84 -21.40
CA MET A 341 2.63 16.80 -21.60
C MET A 341 1.26 17.17 -21.02
N VAL A 342 1.17 18.24 -20.21
CA VAL A 342 -0.08 18.71 -19.62
C VAL A 342 -0.25 20.21 -19.88
N ARG A 343 -1.38 20.58 -20.48
CA ARG A 343 -1.70 21.97 -20.81
C ARG A 343 -3.09 22.35 -20.36
N GLU A 344 -3.31 23.63 -20.19
CA GLU A 344 -4.55 24.22 -19.69
C GLU A 344 -5.16 25.17 -20.71
N ASP A 345 -6.48 25.07 -20.87
CA ASP A 345 -7.24 26.00 -21.70
C ASP A 345 -7.64 27.27 -20.92
N LYS A 346 -8.24 28.23 -21.63
CA LYS A 346 -8.70 29.51 -21.06
C LYS A 346 -9.73 29.39 -19.93
N ASP A 347 -10.46 28.28 -19.87
CA ASP A 347 -11.49 28.00 -18.86
C ASP A 347 -10.88 27.21 -17.67
N GLY A 348 -9.56 27.01 -17.73
CA GLY A 348 -8.76 26.35 -16.74
C GLY A 348 -8.84 24.83 -16.79
N ARG A 349 -9.27 24.22 -17.89
CA ARG A 349 -9.39 22.76 -18.02
C ARG A 349 -8.08 22.17 -18.49
N TRP A 350 -7.64 21.13 -17.78
CA TRP A 350 -6.40 20.43 -18.10
C TRP A 350 -6.64 19.40 -19.18
N TYR A 351 -5.70 19.31 -20.11
CA TYR A 351 -5.62 18.28 -21.12
C TYR A 351 -4.24 17.61 -20.98
N VAL A 352 -4.17 16.34 -21.35
CA VAL A 352 -2.95 15.55 -21.42
C VAL A 352 -2.71 15.06 -22.85
N ARG A 353 -1.45 15.13 -23.29
CA ARG A 353 -0.97 14.49 -24.51
C ARG A 353 -0.54 13.07 -24.14
N THR A 354 -1.10 12.06 -24.79
CA THR A 354 -0.88 10.66 -24.42
C THR A 354 -0.88 9.72 -25.61
N LEU A 355 -0.30 8.54 -25.46
CA LEU A 355 -0.23 7.49 -26.47
C LEU A 355 -1.14 6.30 -26.09
N ILE A 356 -2.16 6.02 -26.90
CA ILE A 356 -3.03 4.84 -26.71
C ILE A 356 -3.03 4.00 -27.98
N ARG A 357 -2.60 2.75 -27.86
CA ARG A 357 -2.47 1.76 -28.95
C ARG A 357 -1.71 2.35 -30.14
N GLY A 358 -0.58 2.99 -29.84
CA GLY A 358 0.27 3.65 -30.83
C GLY A 358 -0.29 4.93 -31.45
N LYS A 359 -1.47 5.41 -31.02
CA LYS A 359 -2.07 6.67 -31.49
C LYS A 359 -1.90 7.76 -30.47
N GLU A 360 -1.31 8.87 -30.90
CA GLU A 360 -1.24 10.09 -30.09
C GLU A 360 -2.61 10.74 -30.01
N ILE A 361 -3.05 11.03 -28.78
CA ILE A 361 -4.31 11.69 -28.49
C ILE A 361 -4.09 12.85 -27.51
N TYR A 362 -4.98 13.84 -27.57
CA TYR A 362 -4.98 15.00 -26.70
C TYR A 362 -6.33 15.03 -26.00
N GLN A 363 -6.38 14.66 -24.73
CA GLN A 363 -7.64 14.44 -24.03
C GLN A 363 -7.71 15.20 -22.71
N GLN A 364 -8.91 15.61 -22.34
CA GLN A 364 -9.17 16.31 -21.10
C GLN A 364 -8.89 15.39 -19.92
N VAL A 365 -8.23 15.92 -18.90
CA VAL A 365 -8.11 15.28 -17.58
C VAL A 365 -9.43 15.55 -16.85
N PRO A 366 -10.28 14.52 -16.61
CA PRO A 366 -11.59 14.73 -16.00
C PRO A 366 -11.48 15.06 -14.52
N ASP A 367 -12.54 15.68 -13.99
CA ASP A 367 -12.79 15.70 -12.56
C ASP A 367 -13.27 14.30 -12.13
N ILE A 368 -12.61 13.72 -11.14
CA ILE A 368 -12.87 12.36 -10.65
C ILE A 368 -13.42 12.43 -9.24
N TRP A 369 -14.54 11.74 -9.01
CA TRP A 369 -15.14 11.53 -7.69
C TRP A 369 -15.33 10.05 -7.44
N ILE A 370 -15.18 9.63 -6.19
CA ILE A 370 -15.17 8.23 -5.80
C ILE A 370 -15.83 8.11 -4.43
N THR A 371 -16.84 7.26 -4.32
CA THR A 371 -17.38 6.84 -3.02
C THR A 371 -16.57 5.64 -2.55
N THR A 372 -16.13 5.65 -1.29
CA THR A 372 -15.31 4.56 -0.73
C THR A 372 -15.71 4.28 0.71
N SER A 373 -15.59 3.01 1.12
CA SER A 373 -15.70 2.64 2.52
C SER A 373 -14.67 3.41 3.36
N ARG A 374 -15.07 3.96 4.50
CA ARG A 374 -14.13 4.51 5.49
C ARG A 374 -13.23 3.42 6.07
N SER A 375 -12.05 3.79 6.54
CA SER A 375 -11.13 2.85 7.18
C SER A 375 -11.77 2.21 8.42
N GLY A 376 -11.75 0.89 8.50
CA GLY A 376 -12.22 0.12 9.66
C GLY A 376 -13.74 -0.12 9.74
N SER A 377 -14.53 0.25 8.73
CA SER A 377 -15.93 -0.20 8.63
C SER A 377 -16.03 -1.66 8.18
N ASP A 378 -17.20 -2.26 8.42
CA ASP A 378 -17.58 -3.55 7.84
C ASP A 378 -17.97 -3.33 6.37
N LYS A 379 -17.10 -3.72 5.43
CA LYS A 379 -17.35 -3.54 3.99
C LYS A 379 -18.57 -4.31 3.50
N THR A 380 -19.03 -5.31 4.26
CA THR A 380 -20.17 -6.14 3.88
C THR A 380 -21.51 -5.61 4.38
N ASN A 381 -21.49 -4.52 5.16
CA ASN A 381 -22.65 -3.92 5.80
C ASN A 381 -22.43 -2.43 6.06
N LEU A 382 -22.21 -1.66 4.99
CA LEU A 382 -21.98 -0.22 5.05
C LEU A 382 -23.30 0.55 5.24
N ASP A 383 -23.33 1.50 6.16
CA ASP A 383 -24.37 2.53 6.21
C ASP A 383 -23.97 3.74 5.34
N PRO A 384 -24.76 4.08 4.28
CA PRO A 384 -24.47 5.24 3.44
C PRO A 384 -24.36 6.58 4.19
N ASN A 385 -25.02 6.71 5.34
CA ASN A 385 -25.05 7.96 6.10
C ASN A 385 -23.88 8.12 7.06
N SER A 386 -23.03 7.10 7.22
CA SER A 386 -21.95 7.15 8.21
C SER A 386 -20.66 6.45 7.80
N ASP A 387 -20.72 5.40 6.97
CA ASP A 387 -19.57 4.56 6.60
C ASP A 387 -18.96 4.87 5.23
N ILE A 388 -19.62 5.71 4.43
CA ILE A 388 -19.19 6.05 3.07
C ILE A 388 -18.68 7.47 3.02
N VAL A 389 -17.40 7.62 2.66
CA VAL A 389 -16.79 8.92 2.38
C VAL A 389 -16.64 9.09 0.88
N ARG A 390 -16.63 10.34 0.42
CA ARG A 390 -16.43 10.67 -0.98
C ARG A 390 -15.10 11.39 -1.13
N ILE A 391 -14.22 10.86 -1.97
CA ILE A 391 -12.92 11.45 -2.29
C ILE A 391 -12.91 11.88 -3.75
N GLY A 392 -12.14 12.92 -4.06
CA GLY A 392 -12.04 13.38 -5.44
C GLY A 392 -10.73 14.06 -5.77
N VAL A 393 -10.48 14.16 -7.06
CA VAL A 393 -9.41 14.98 -7.63
C VAL A 393 -10.02 15.92 -8.67
N VAL A 394 -9.83 17.21 -8.44
CA VAL A 394 -10.29 18.30 -9.31
C VAL A 394 -9.08 19.17 -9.62
N LYS A 395 -8.63 19.17 -10.89
CA LYS A 395 -7.43 19.91 -11.34
C LYS A 395 -6.21 19.66 -10.42
N GLY A 396 -5.91 18.40 -10.14
CA GLY A 396 -4.80 17.97 -9.28
C GLY A 396 -4.96 18.27 -7.78
N LYS A 397 -6.11 18.79 -7.34
CA LYS A 397 -6.38 19.08 -5.91
C LYS A 397 -7.24 17.98 -5.32
N LEU A 398 -6.87 17.52 -4.13
CA LEU A 398 -7.58 16.48 -3.39
C LEU A 398 -8.80 17.04 -2.65
N HIS A 399 -9.92 16.32 -2.72
CA HIS A 399 -11.16 16.62 -2.02
C HIS A 399 -11.58 15.44 -1.13
N LEU A 400 -12.11 15.74 0.05
CA LEU A 400 -12.68 14.75 0.96
C LEU A 400 -14.01 15.28 1.49
N GLU A 401 -15.09 14.57 1.21
CA GLU A 401 -16.43 14.87 1.68
C GLU A 401 -16.94 13.74 2.57
N THR A 402 -17.58 14.12 3.68
CA THR A 402 -18.28 13.20 4.59
C THR A 402 -19.79 13.39 4.50
N PRO A 403 -20.60 12.38 4.85
CA PRO A 403 -22.04 12.57 4.93
C PRO A 403 -22.41 13.72 5.87
N ARG A 404 -23.39 14.55 5.51
CA ARG A 404 -23.88 15.65 6.36
C ARG A 404 -24.22 15.13 7.77
N GLY A 405 -23.80 15.88 8.80
CA GLY A 405 -24.04 15.51 10.21
C GLY A 405 -23.04 14.51 10.79
N VAL A 406 -22.07 14.03 10.00
CA VAL A 406 -20.96 13.22 10.48
C VAL A 406 -19.79 14.14 10.89
N ASP A 407 -19.48 14.20 12.18
CA ASP A 407 -18.38 15.02 12.69
C ASP A 407 -17.01 14.49 12.25
N LEU A 408 -16.32 15.25 11.40
CA LEU A 408 -14.95 15.01 10.93
C LEU A 408 -13.89 14.96 12.05
N ASN A 409 -14.21 15.49 13.23
CA ASN A 409 -13.35 15.40 14.42
C ASN A 409 -13.52 14.08 15.17
N ARG A 410 -14.57 13.29 14.88
CA ARG A 410 -14.63 11.90 15.34
C ARG A 410 -13.49 11.14 14.65
N LYS A 411 -12.65 10.52 15.47
CA LYS A 411 -11.42 9.81 15.04
C LYS A 411 -11.66 8.73 13.96
N ASP A 412 -12.90 8.29 13.77
CA ASP A 412 -13.26 7.09 13.00
C ASP A 412 -13.72 7.34 11.55
N ILE A 413 -13.78 8.60 11.06
CA ILE A 413 -14.12 8.88 9.65
C ILE A 413 -12.87 9.34 8.90
N ARG A 414 -12.05 8.37 8.50
CA ARG A 414 -10.87 8.54 7.64
C ARG A 414 -11.06 7.73 6.36
N PRO A 415 -10.62 8.23 5.18
CA PRO A 415 -10.64 7.43 3.97
C PRO A 415 -9.67 6.25 4.08
N SER A 416 -9.80 5.29 3.16
CA SER A 416 -8.91 4.12 3.05
C SER A 416 -7.43 4.53 3.03
N PHE A 417 -6.54 3.67 3.54
CA PHE A 417 -5.10 3.85 3.36
C PHE A 417 -4.74 3.93 1.87
N ASP A 418 -5.45 3.18 1.03
CA ASP A 418 -5.25 3.10 -0.41
C ASP A 418 -5.86 4.26 -1.21
N THR A 419 -6.16 5.40 -0.57
CA THR A 419 -6.75 6.57 -1.25
C THR A 419 -6.01 6.97 -2.53
N TYR A 420 -4.66 6.99 -2.51
CA TYR A 420 -3.88 7.32 -3.71
C TYR A 420 -3.96 6.26 -4.79
N VAL A 421 -4.02 4.97 -4.42
CA VAL A 421 -4.17 3.85 -5.36
C VAL A 421 -5.53 3.94 -6.04
N ILE A 422 -6.60 4.12 -5.25
CA ILE A 422 -7.98 4.26 -5.74
C ILE A 422 -8.10 5.44 -6.73
N ILE A 423 -7.55 6.60 -6.39
CA ILE A 423 -7.54 7.78 -7.27
C ILE A 423 -6.75 7.51 -8.54
N ALA A 424 -5.55 6.92 -8.43
CA ALA A 424 -4.70 6.64 -9.58
C ALA A 424 -5.36 5.63 -10.54
N GLN A 425 -6.05 4.62 -10.01
CA GLN A 425 -6.81 3.67 -10.81
C GLN A 425 -7.97 4.33 -11.56
N ALA A 426 -8.80 5.12 -10.87
CA ALA A 426 -9.92 5.81 -11.49
C ALA A 426 -9.46 6.80 -12.57
N LEU A 427 -8.39 7.57 -12.28
CA LEU A 427 -7.80 8.49 -13.25
C LEU A 427 -7.21 7.75 -14.46
N ALA A 428 -6.43 6.69 -14.24
CA ALA A 428 -5.88 5.89 -15.32
C ALA A 428 -6.99 5.25 -16.17
N ALA A 429 -8.05 4.75 -15.55
CA ALA A 429 -9.19 4.19 -16.26
C ALA A 429 -9.88 5.25 -17.12
N ALA A 430 -10.08 6.47 -16.61
CA ALA A 430 -10.69 7.55 -17.37
C ALA A 430 -9.84 8.04 -18.55
N LEU A 431 -8.51 7.94 -18.42
CA LEU A 431 -7.59 8.31 -19.51
C LEU A 431 -7.39 7.19 -20.52
N TYR A 432 -7.27 5.94 -20.09
CA TYR A 432 -6.79 4.85 -20.96
C TYR A 432 -7.86 3.82 -21.33
N THR A 433 -8.87 3.66 -20.48
CA THR A 433 -9.98 2.71 -20.67
C THR A 433 -11.33 3.39 -20.44
N PRO A 434 -11.64 4.50 -21.14
CA PRO A 434 -12.81 5.34 -20.83
C PRO A 434 -14.14 4.57 -20.93
N ASP A 435 -14.23 3.55 -21.80
CA ASP A 435 -15.40 2.69 -21.90
C ASP A 435 -15.68 1.86 -20.64
N LEU A 436 -14.65 1.53 -19.86
CA LEU A 436 -14.78 0.76 -18.62
C LEU A 436 -15.37 1.60 -17.48
N ILE A 437 -15.12 2.92 -17.46
CA ILE A 437 -15.49 3.83 -16.35
C ILE A 437 -16.64 4.78 -16.70
N LYS A 438 -17.09 4.84 -17.96
CA LYS A 438 -18.11 5.83 -18.42
C LYS A 438 -19.40 5.86 -17.60
N ASN A 439 -19.78 4.73 -16.98
CA ASN A 439 -20.99 4.60 -16.15
C ASN A 439 -20.68 4.54 -14.64
N GLY A 440 -19.44 4.85 -14.26
CA GLY A 440 -18.86 4.52 -12.97
C GLY A 440 -18.08 3.20 -13.00
N LEU A 441 -17.17 3.01 -12.04
CA LEU A 441 -16.25 1.88 -11.98
C LEU A 441 -16.21 1.29 -10.56
N PRO A 442 -16.77 0.09 -10.32
CA PRO A 442 -16.55 -0.62 -9.07
C PRO A 442 -15.08 -1.05 -8.95
N ILE A 443 -14.50 -0.82 -7.78
CA ILE A 443 -13.11 -1.18 -7.45
C ILE A 443 -13.14 -1.99 -6.15
N LEU A 444 -12.74 -3.25 -6.24
CA LEU A 444 -12.72 -4.19 -5.13
C LEU A 444 -11.28 -4.60 -4.84
N HIS A 445 -10.79 -4.28 -3.64
CA HIS A 445 -9.48 -4.75 -3.17
C HIS A 445 -9.65 -5.81 -2.09
N PHE A 446 -8.99 -6.96 -2.24
CA PHE A 446 -8.94 -8.01 -1.23
C PHE A 446 -7.56 -8.66 -1.18
N HIS A 447 -7.21 -9.22 -0.02
CA HIS A 447 -5.88 -9.77 0.26
C HIS A 447 -5.80 -11.24 -0.14
N GLY A 448 -6.01 -11.47 -1.43
CA GLY A 448 -6.01 -12.78 -2.06
C GLY A 448 -5.60 -12.65 -3.51
N TYR A 449 -5.56 -13.78 -4.23
CA TYR A 449 -5.19 -13.80 -5.64
C TYR A 449 -6.10 -14.73 -6.42
N PRO A 450 -6.41 -14.42 -7.68
CA PRO A 450 -7.08 -15.34 -8.59
C PRO A 450 -6.09 -16.33 -9.22
N ASP A 451 -6.58 -17.53 -9.55
CA ASP A 451 -5.96 -18.48 -10.47
C ASP A 451 -5.88 -17.83 -11.86
N PRO A 452 -4.74 -17.91 -12.59
CA PRO A 452 -4.65 -17.46 -13.97
C PRO A 452 -5.77 -17.98 -14.90
N LYS A 453 -6.36 -19.14 -14.61
CA LYS A 453 -7.48 -19.72 -15.37
C LYS A 453 -8.83 -19.03 -15.14
N TRP A 454 -8.94 -18.16 -14.14
CA TRP A 454 -10.14 -17.38 -13.87
C TRP A 454 -10.41 -16.30 -14.91
N PHE A 455 -9.36 -15.88 -15.63
CA PHE A 455 -9.44 -14.85 -16.64
C PHE A 455 -9.99 -15.42 -17.95
N GLY A 456 -11.10 -14.84 -18.43
CA GLY A 456 -11.70 -15.14 -19.72
C GLY A 456 -11.08 -14.32 -20.86
N LYS A 457 -11.82 -14.14 -21.95
CA LYS A 457 -11.33 -13.47 -23.16
C LYS A 457 -11.27 -11.94 -23.04
N SER A 458 -12.05 -11.34 -22.13
CA SER A 458 -12.18 -9.89 -21.96
C SER A 458 -11.77 -9.44 -20.55
N GLU A 459 -11.13 -10.34 -19.81
CA GLU A 459 -10.73 -10.19 -18.42
C GLU A 459 -9.22 -10.28 -18.38
N TYR A 460 -8.55 -9.23 -17.90
CA TYR A 460 -7.10 -9.15 -17.99
C TYR A 460 -6.49 -8.83 -16.63
N TYR A 461 -5.23 -9.22 -16.45
CA TYR A 461 -4.48 -8.90 -15.24
C TYR A 461 -3.08 -8.41 -15.56
N SER A 462 -2.54 -7.57 -14.67
CA SER A 462 -1.16 -7.09 -14.75
C SER A 462 -0.58 -6.88 -13.35
N GLY A 463 0.74 -6.78 -13.25
CA GLY A 463 1.44 -6.40 -12.03
C GLY A 463 1.91 -7.55 -11.14
N ALA A 464 1.66 -8.82 -11.49
CA ALA A 464 2.06 -9.96 -10.66
C ALA A 464 3.58 -10.06 -10.42
N ARG A 465 4.38 -9.48 -11.32
CA ARG A 465 5.85 -9.41 -11.22
C ARG A 465 6.37 -8.07 -10.70
N ASN A 466 5.49 -7.11 -10.41
CA ASN A 466 5.90 -5.83 -9.85
C ASN A 466 6.50 -6.02 -8.45
N PRO A 467 7.43 -5.13 -8.03
CA PRO A 467 7.94 -5.12 -6.67
C PRO A 467 6.81 -4.98 -5.64
N SER A 468 6.92 -5.69 -4.52
CA SER A 468 5.93 -5.68 -3.45
C SER A 468 6.05 -4.42 -2.62
N LEU A 469 5.06 -3.54 -2.76
CA LEU A 469 4.99 -2.31 -2.00
C LEU A 469 3.98 -2.39 -0.85
N PRO A 470 4.11 -1.55 0.17
CA PRO A 470 3.06 -1.41 1.17
C PRO A 470 1.82 -0.68 0.65
N CYS A 471 0.68 -0.95 1.29
CA CYS A 471 -0.59 -0.27 0.99
C CYS A 471 -0.48 1.26 1.14
N GLY A 472 -1.26 1.99 0.35
CA GLY A 472 -1.36 3.44 0.43
C GLY A 472 -0.13 4.26 0.01
N THR A 473 0.90 3.62 -0.54
CA THR A 473 2.11 4.31 -1.00
C THR A 473 1.92 4.99 -2.37
N VAL A 474 2.69 6.04 -2.64
CA VAL A 474 2.69 6.71 -3.96
C VAL A 474 3.20 5.75 -5.03
N GLU A 475 4.19 4.95 -4.67
CA GLU A 475 4.81 3.93 -5.51
C GLU A 475 3.79 2.86 -5.94
N ALA A 476 2.93 2.40 -5.03
CA ALA A 476 1.87 1.45 -5.36
C ALA A 476 0.81 2.07 -6.29
N ALA A 477 0.44 3.32 -6.04
CA ALA A 477 -0.50 4.06 -6.89
C ALA A 477 0.05 4.22 -8.32
N LEU A 478 1.34 4.55 -8.44
CA LEU A 478 2.03 4.60 -9.73
C LEU A 478 1.97 3.24 -10.44
N LEU A 479 2.40 2.14 -9.82
CA LEU A 479 2.35 0.81 -10.44
C LEU A 479 0.96 0.46 -10.96
N ASN A 480 -0.10 0.75 -10.21
CA ASN A 480 -1.48 0.52 -10.63
C ASN A 480 -1.86 1.38 -11.84
N TYR A 481 -1.50 2.67 -11.83
CA TYR A 481 -1.71 3.58 -12.95
C TYR A 481 -1.09 3.04 -14.25
N SER A 482 0.18 2.64 -14.19
CA SER A 482 0.88 2.10 -15.36
C SER A 482 0.38 0.73 -15.79
N ALA A 483 -0.12 -0.09 -14.86
CA ALA A 483 -0.68 -1.39 -15.22
C ALA A 483 -1.96 -1.23 -16.06
N ILE A 484 -2.82 -0.25 -15.75
CA ILE A 484 -4.00 0.07 -16.58
C ILE A 484 -3.58 0.57 -17.96
N TYR A 485 -2.58 1.46 -18.02
CA TYR A 485 -2.01 1.93 -19.29
C TYR A 485 -1.53 0.77 -20.18
N GLU A 486 -0.77 -0.18 -19.62
CA GLU A 486 -0.26 -1.33 -20.35
C GLU A 486 -1.38 -2.24 -20.86
N LEU A 487 -2.36 -2.53 -20.00
CA LEU A 487 -3.52 -3.33 -20.37
C LEU A 487 -4.32 -2.68 -21.51
N ALA A 488 -4.50 -1.36 -21.48
CA ALA A 488 -5.19 -0.60 -22.52
C ALA A 488 -4.47 -0.61 -23.87
N ASN A 489 -3.14 -0.67 -23.85
CA ASN A 489 -2.31 -0.71 -25.04
C ASN A 489 -2.21 -2.12 -25.64
N THR A 490 -2.36 -3.17 -24.82
CA THR A 490 -2.21 -4.56 -25.26
C THR A 490 -3.52 -5.26 -25.62
N ASN A 491 -4.67 -4.85 -25.05
CA ASN A 491 -5.91 -5.65 -25.11
C ASN A 491 -7.12 -4.98 -25.80
N GLY A 492 -6.93 -3.87 -26.52
CA GLY A 492 -8.01 -3.22 -27.27
C GLY A 492 -9.02 -2.45 -26.39
N THR A 493 -10.28 -2.34 -26.84
CA THR A 493 -11.36 -1.58 -26.14
C THR A 493 -12.39 -2.46 -25.45
N ASP A 494 -12.44 -3.77 -25.76
CA ASP A 494 -13.50 -4.68 -25.31
C ASP A 494 -13.22 -5.30 -23.93
N MET A 495 -12.46 -4.59 -23.09
CA MET A 495 -12.12 -5.01 -21.73
C MET A 495 -13.36 -4.91 -20.84
N LYS A 496 -13.70 -6.02 -20.18
CA LYS A 496 -14.81 -6.09 -19.23
C LYS A 496 -14.38 -6.05 -17.77
N MET A 497 -13.16 -6.53 -17.51
CA MET A 497 -12.59 -6.57 -16.18
C MET A 497 -11.07 -6.43 -16.22
N LEU A 498 -10.54 -5.68 -15.25
CA LEU A 498 -9.11 -5.57 -15.00
C LEU A 498 -8.81 -6.04 -13.57
N CYS A 499 -7.77 -6.84 -13.42
CA CYS A 499 -7.26 -7.27 -12.12
C CYS A 499 -5.80 -6.81 -11.97
N LEU A 500 -5.56 -5.83 -11.10
CA LEU A 500 -4.22 -5.34 -10.83
C LEU A 500 -3.66 -6.07 -9.62
N VAL A 501 -2.61 -6.84 -9.86
CA VAL A 501 -1.96 -7.67 -8.84
C VAL A 501 -0.91 -6.86 -8.11
N GLU A 502 -1.03 -6.82 -6.78
CA GLU A 502 -0.05 -6.22 -5.88
C GLU A 502 0.66 -7.34 -5.12
N SER A 503 1.84 -7.74 -5.60
CA SER A 503 2.65 -8.82 -5.02
C SER A 503 2.76 -8.73 -3.50
N ASP A 504 2.54 -9.83 -2.78
CA ASP A 504 2.55 -9.92 -1.31
C ASP A 504 1.67 -8.85 -0.61
N HIS A 505 0.55 -8.49 -1.23
CA HIS A 505 -0.48 -7.64 -0.65
C HIS A 505 -1.90 -8.12 -1.01
N GLY A 506 -2.25 -8.17 -2.30
CA GLY A 506 -3.58 -8.53 -2.76
C GLY A 506 -3.83 -8.18 -4.22
N VAL A 507 -5.10 -8.00 -4.58
CA VAL A 507 -5.50 -7.61 -5.93
C VAL A 507 -6.58 -6.54 -5.89
N ASN A 508 -6.52 -5.64 -6.87
CA ASN A 508 -7.60 -4.69 -7.17
C ASN A 508 -8.35 -5.18 -8.41
N VAL A 509 -9.62 -5.53 -8.25
CA VAL A 509 -10.49 -5.98 -9.35
C VAL A 509 -11.45 -4.85 -9.70
N MET A 510 -11.51 -4.52 -10.98
CA MET A 510 -12.37 -3.49 -11.56
C MET A 510 -13.16 -4.08 -12.70
N GLY A 511 -14.44 -3.73 -12.82
CA GLY A 511 -15.34 -4.28 -13.85
C GLY A 511 -16.22 -3.22 -14.47
N ILE A 512 -16.82 -3.51 -15.63
CA ILE A 512 -17.72 -2.59 -16.35
C ILE A 512 -18.91 -2.09 -15.53
N ASP A 513 -19.37 -2.89 -14.58
CA ASP A 513 -20.43 -2.53 -13.64
C ASP A 513 -20.41 -3.46 -12.42
N ARG A 514 -21.23 -3.10 -11.43
CA ARG A 514 -21.38 -3.83 -10.16
C ARG A 514 -21.84 -5.27 -10.37
N ASP A 515 -22.82 -5.50 -11.24
CA ASP A 515 -23.46 -6.81 -11.35
C ASP A 515 -22.53 -7.81 -12.05
N TYR A 516 -21.77 -7.35 -13.04
CA TYR A 516 -20.73 -8.11 -13.71
C TYR A 516 -19.67 -8.60 -12.72
N ILE A 517 -19.07 -7.67 -11.96
CA ILE A 517 -17.97 -8.01 -11.06
C ILE A 517 -18.41 -8.91 -9.91
N ILE A 518 -19.63 -8.71 -9.38
CA ILE A 518 -20.19 -9.59 -8.35
C ILE A 518 -20.38 -11.01 -8.88
N ASN A 519 -21.04 -11.16 -10.04
CA ASN A 519 -21.29 -12.49 -10.60
C ASN A 519 -19.98 -13.22 -10.91
N TRP A 520 -19.00 -12.52 -11.48
CA TRP A 520 -17.70 -13.10 -11.85
C TRP A 520 -16.86 -13.49 -10.62
N LEU A 521 -16.86 -12.65 -9.58
CA LEU A 521 -16.16 -12.95 -8.31
C LEU A 521 -16.82 -14.10 -7.56
N THR A 522 -18.15 -14.12 -7.45
CA THR A 522 -18.88 -15.20 -6.77
C THR A 522 -18.62 -16.54 -7.45
N ASP A 523 -18.75 -16.62 -8.78
CA ASP A 523 -18.44 -17.83 -9.55
C ASP A 523 -16.97 -18.26 -9.35
N GLY A 524 -16.04 -17.30 -9.37
CA GLY A 524 -14.62 -17.55 -9.14
C GLY A 524 -14.33 -18.12 -7.74
N VAL A 525 -15.00 -17.62 -6.70
CA VAL A 525 -14.86 -18.12 -5.33
C VAL A 525 -15.50 -19.50 -5.18
N GLU A 526 -16.71 -19.71 -5.69
CA GLU A 526 -17.42 -20.99 -5.60
C GLU A 526 -16.66 -22.13 -6.30
N LYS A 527 -16.04 -21.85 -7.45
CA LYS A 527 -15.17 -22.80 -8.16
C LYS A 527 -13.77 -22.92 -7.57
N GLY A 528 -13.46 -22.10 -6.56
CA GLY A 528 -12.17 -22.09 -5.88
C GLY A 528 -11.02 -21.46 -6.70
N HIS A 529 -11.33 -20.72 -7.76
CA HIS A 529 -10.36 -19.96 -8.55
C HIS A 529 -9.99 -18.61 -7.93
N VAL A 530 -10.77 -18.09 -6.98
CA VAL A 530 -10.42 -16.87 -6.23
C VAL A 530 -10.39 -17.19 -4.75
N LYS A 531 -9.27 -16.91 -4.07
CA LYS A 531 -9.07 -17.23 -2.65
C LYS A 531 -8.25 -16.15 -1.94
N LEU A 532 -8.49 -16.00 -0.64
CA LEU A 532 -7.62 -15.23 0.25
C LEU A 532 -6.24 -15.89 0.42
N GLY A 533 -5.25 -15.07 0.77
CA GLY A 533 -3.87 -15.48 0.96
C GLY A 533 -3.10 -15.71 -0.35
N GLY A 534 -1.80 -15.99 -0.22
CA GLY A 534 -0.83 -16.04 -1.32
C GLY A 534 -0.91 -17.23 -2.29
N THR A 535 -2.00 -18.01 -2.26
CA THR A 535 -2.08 -19.33 -2.94
C THR A 535 -1.76 -19.27 -4.43
N TYR A 536 -2.40 -18.37 -5.18
CA TYR A 536 -2.26 -18.29 -6.65
C TYR A 536 -1.23 -17.25 -7.14
N LEU A 537 -0.57 -16.51 -6.24
CA LEU A 537 0.44 -15.52 -6.62
C LEU A 537 1.62 -16.15 -7.41
N PRO A 538 2.19 -17.31 -7.03
CA PRO A 538 3.24 -17.94 -7.81
C PRO A 538 2.80 -18.29 -9.25
N ASP A 539 1.56 -18.75 -9.41
CA ASP A 539 1.01 -19.13 -10.72
C ASP A 539 0.79 -17.89 -11.60
N LEU A 540 0.29 -16.80 -11.02
CA LEU A 540 0.18 -15.50 -11.72
C LEU A 540 1.55 -15.00 -12.18
N LYS A 541 2.57 -15.05 -11.32
CA LYS A 541 3.95 -14.66 -11.67
C LYS A 541 4.49 -15.48 -12.83
N LYS A 542 4.29 -16.81 -12.81
CA LYS A 542 4.73 -17.72 -13.87
C LYS A 542 3.98 -17.44 -15.18
N SER A 543 2.67 -17.26 -15.11
CA SER A 543 1.83 -16.97 -16.28
C SER A 543 2.22 -15.63 -16.92
N SER A 544 2.46 -14.58 -16.13
CA SER A 544 2.95 -13.28 -16.65
C SER A 544 4.29 -13.41 -17.39
N LEU A 545 5.23 -14.20 -16.88
CA LEU A 545 6.51 -14.42 -17.56
C LEU A 545 6.32 -15.06 -18.95
N ILE A 546 5.39 -16.02 -19.08
CA ILE A 546 5.09 -16.67 -20.35
C ILE A 546 4.48 -15.67 -21.34
N LEU A 547 3.51 -14.87 -20.89
CA LEU A 547 2.87 -13.84 -21.72
C LEU A 547 3.87 -12.80 -22.21
N GLU A 548 4.78 -12.34 -21.35
CA GLU A 548 5.85 -11.40 -21.73
C GLU A 548 6.80 -12.01 -22.77
N GLN A 549 7.17 -13.28 -22.63
CA GLN A 549 8.02 -13.98 -23.60
C GLN A 549 7.33 -14.15 -24.96
N GLN A 550 6.04 -14.45 -24.97
CA GLN A 550 5.26 -14.57 -26.20
C GLN A 550 5.17 -13.25 -26.95
N ALA A 551 4.85 -12.15 -26.24
CA ALA A 551 4.79 -10.82 -26.82
C ALA A 551 6.13 -10.38 -27.46
N ASN A 552 7.26 -10.67 -26.80
CA ASN A 552 8.58 -10.34 -27.35
C ASN A 552 8.89 -11.14 -28.62
N ASN A 553 8.54 -12.43 -28.67
CA ASN A 553 8.76 -13.27 -29.84
C ASN A 553 7.91 -12.83 -31.04
N GLU A 554 6.67 -12.39 -30.81
CA GLU A 554 5.80 -11.85 -31.87
C GLU A 554 6.38 -10.58 -32.49
N VAL A 555 6.89 -9.66 -31.67
CA VAL A 555 7.57 -8.43 -32.13
C VAL A 555 8.83 -8.75 -32.95
N GLU A 556 9.64 -9.72 -32.51
CA GLU A 556 10.82 -10.16 -33.26
C GLU A 556 10.45 -10.82 -34.60
N GLN A 557 9.37 -11.61 -34.64
CA GLN A 557 8.88 -12.22 -35.87
C GLN A 557 8.35 -11.17 -36.85
N GLU A 558 7.54 -10.22 -36.40
CA GLU A 558 7.05 -9.11 -37.24
C GLU A 558 8.21 -8.28 -37.81
N ALA A 559 9.21 -7.94 -36.98
CA ALA A 559 10.40 -7.21 -37.43
C ALA A 559 11.27 -8.01 -38.42
N SER A 560 11.33 -9.35 -38.27
CA SER A 560 12.06 -10.23 -39.18
C SER A 560 11.35 -10.45 -40.53
N SER A 561 10.01 -10.36 -40.54
CA SER A 561 9.19 -10.49 -41.76
C SER A 561 9.05 -9.19 -42.57
N ALA A 562 9.47 -8.06 -41.99
CA ALA A 562 9.49 -6.74 -42.61
C ALA A 562 10.86 -6.38 -43.25
N ASN A 563 11.86 -7.25 -43.13
CA ASN A 563 13.13 -7.23 -43.86
C ASN A 563 13.13 -8.28 -44.97
#